data_AF-A0A923QGD4-F1
#
_entry.id   AF-A0A923QGD4-F1
#
_cell.length_a   1.000
_cell.length_b   1.000
_cell.length_c   1.000
_cell.angle_alpha   90.00
_cell.angle_beta   90.00
_cell.angle_gamma   90.00
#
_symmetry.space_group_name_H-M   'P 1'
#
loop_
_entity.id
_entity.type
_entity.pdbx_description
1 polymer ?
#
loop_
_entity_poly.entity_id
_entity_poly.type
_entity_poly.pdbx_seq_one_letter_code
_entity_poly.pdbx_strand_id
1 'polypeptide(L)' 'MSKNKIGLAVAQMGPVHLADSRAAVVKRLLEMMREAKERQADLVVFPELA' A
#
# COMPACT_ATOMS: atom_id res chain seq x y z
N MET A 1 -8.59 24.13 -13.83
CA MET A 1 -8.41 22.70 -13.52
C MET A 1 -9.40 22.31 -12.44
N SER A 2 -10.18 21.25 -12.61
CA SER A 2 -11.13 20.76 -11.60
C SER A 2 -10.41 20.46 -10.28
N LYS A 3 -10.90 21.02 -9.17
CA LYS A 3 -10.29 20.95 -7.83
C LYS A 3 -10.52 19.60 -7.11
N ASN A 4 -11.17 18.64 -7.77
CA ASN A 4 -11.59 17.37 -7.15
C ASN A 4 -10.84 16.16 -7.75
N LYS A 5 -9.52 16.27 -7.95
CA LYS A 5 -8.68 15.14 -8.37
C LYS A 5 -7.94 14.59 -7.16
N ILE A 6 -7.84 13.27 -7.06
CA ILE A 6 -7.09 12.56 -6.02
C ILE A 6 -6.14 11.57 -6.68
N GLY A 7 -4.88 11.53 -6.22
CA GLY A 7 -3.93 10.50 -6.61
C GLY A 7 -4.28 9.18 -5.93
N LEU A 8 -4.59 8.15 -6.70
CA LEU A 8 -4.94 6.82 -6.20
C LEU A 8 -3.86 5.82 -6.61
N ALA A 9 -3.43 5.00 -5.66
CA ALA A 9 -2.55 3.86 -5.88
C ALA A 9 -3.24 2.55 -5.45
N VAL A 10 -2.88 1.46 -6.13
CA VAL A 10 -3.26 0.10 -5.77
C VAL A 10 -1.98 -0.66 -5.48
N ALA A 11 -1.80 -1.10 -4.24
CA ALA A 11 -0.59 -1.79 -3.81
C ALA A 11 -0.79 -3.31 -3.91
N GLN A 12 -0.23 -3.91 -4.97
CA GLN A 12 -0.21 -5.35 -5.12
C GLN A 12 0.84 -5.97 -4.19
N MET A 13 0.42 -6.93 -3.38
CA MET A 13 1.28 -7.63 -2.45
C MET A 13 1.55 -9.08 -2.91
N GLY A 14 2.77 -9.58 -2.67
CA GLY A 14 3.05 -11.02 -2.71
C GLY A 14 2.40 -11.78 -1.54
N PRO A 15 2.50 -13.11 -1.48
CA PRO A 15 1.87 -13.92 -0.44
C PRO A 15 2.20 -13.48 1.00
N VAL A 16 1.26 -13.77 1.90
CA VAL A 16 1.45 -13.75 3.36
C VAL A 16 1.25 -15.18 3.86
N HIS A 17 2.30 -15.76 4.42
CA HIS A 17 2.30 -17.13 4.92
C HIS A 17 1.99 -17.19 6.41
N LEU A 18 1.52 -18.35 6.91
CA LEU A 18 1.22 -18.56 8.33
C LEU A 18 2.42 -18.33 9.26
N ALA A 19 3.64 -18.54 8.75
CA ALA A 19 4.87 -18.34 9.50
C ALA A 19 5.31 -16.85 9.55
N ASP A 20 4.70 -15.98 8.74
CA ASP A 20 5.05 -14.57 8.72
C ASP A 20 4.53 -13.88 9.99
N SER A 21 5.43 -13.20 10.69
CA SER A 21 5.01 -12.33 11.79
C SER A 21 4.25 -11.12 11.24
N ARG A 22 3.24 -10.65 11.97
CA ARG A 22 2.50 -9.42 11.61
C ARG A 22 3.43 -8.22 11.41
N ALA A 23 4.50 -8.13 12.21
CA ALA A 23 5.49 -7.06 12.08
C ALA A 23 6.23 -7.10 10.73
N ALA A 24 6.57 -8.29 10.24
CA ALA A 24 7.21 -8.45 8.92
C ALA A 24 6.26 -8.04 7.79
N VAL A 25 4.97 -8.39 7.90
CA VAL A 25 3.94 -8.02 6.94
C VAL A 25 3.72 -6.49 6.92
N VAL A 26 3.53 -5.88 8.09
CA VAL A 26 3.37 -4.42 8.23
C VAL A 26 4.58 -3.65 7.67
N LYS A 27 5.80 -4.18 7.84
CA LYS A 27 6.99 -3.57 7.24
C LYS A 27 6.89 -3.47 5.72
N ARG A 28 6.42 -4.52 5.04
CA ARG A 28 6.19 -4.53 3.58
C ARG A 28 5.08 -3.57 3.17
N LEU A 29 4.00 -3.49 3.95
CA LEU A 29 2.92 -2.51 3.72
C LEU A 29 3.44 -1.06 3.78
N LEU A 30 4.30 -0.76 4.76
CA LEU A 30 4.91 0.56 4.90
C LEU A 30 5.87 0.90 3.75
N GLU A 31 6.60 -0.08 3.23
CA GLU A 31 7.45 0.09 2.04
C GLU A 31 6.61 0.49 0.82
N MET A 32 5.55 -0.27 0.51
CA MET A 32 4.63 0.05 -0.60
C MET A 32 3.90 1.39 -0.39
N MET A 33 3.52 1.74 0.84
CA MET A 33 2.89 3.04 1.14
C MET A 33 3.84 4.21 0.86
N ARG A 34 5.13 4.06 1.17
CA ARG A 34 6.15 5.09 0.86
C ARG A 34 6.36 5.22 -0.64
N GLU A 35 6.45 4.11 -1.37
CA GLU A 35 6.52 4.13 -2.84
C GLU A 35 5.30 4.81 -3.48
N ALA A 36 4.09 4.54 -2.96
CA ALA A 36 2.87 5.22 -3.41
C ALA A 36 2.96 6.73 -3.17
N LYS A 37 3.51 7.16 -2.03
CA LYS A 37 3.70 8.59 -1.73
C LYS A 37 4.73 9.25 -2.63
N GLU A 38 5.84 8.59 -2.94
CA GLU A 38 6.84 9.08 -3.90
C GLU A 38 6.24 9.28 -5.30
N ARG A 39 5.23 8.48 -5.66
CA ARG A 39 4.43 8.61 -6.89
C ARG A 39 3.27 9.61 -6.79
N GLN A 40 3.24 10.42 -5.73
CA GLN A 40 2.21 11.44 -5.49
C GLN A 40 0.79 10.88 -5.29
N ALA A 41 0.64 9.64 -4.84
CA ALA A 41 -0.66 9.14 -4.40
C ALA A 41 -1.08 9.79 -3.06
N ASP A 42 -2.36 10.09 -2.95
CA ASP A 42 -3.02 10.58 -1.74
C ASP A 42 -3.73 9.44 -0.99
N LEU A 43 -4.13 8.39 -1.71
CA LEU A 43 -4.73 7.16 -1.18
C LEU A 43 -4.06 5.93 -1.81
N VAL A 44 -3.73 4.95 -0.99
CA VAL A 44 -3.28 3.62 -1.43
C VAL A 44 -4.19 2.55 -0.83
N VAL A 45 -4.66 1.61 -1.67
CA VAL A 45 -5.46 0.47 -1.23
C VAL A 45 -4.64 -0.82 -1.22
N PHE A 46 -4.89 -1.65 -0.20
CA PHE A 46 -4.27 -2.96 -0.04
C PHE A 46 -5.31 -4.08 -0.18
N PRO A 47 -4.88 -5.32 -0.49
CA PRO A 47 -5.77 -6.48 -0.51
C PRO A 47 -6.43 -6.76 0.84
N GLU A 48 -7.54 -7.50 0.82
CA GLU A 48 -8.15 -8.05 2.03
C GLU A 48 -7.20 -9.06 2.71
N LEU A 49 -7.16 -9.06 4.05
CA LEU A 49 -6.24 -9.86 4.88
C LEU A 49 -4.74 -9.59 4.63
N ALA A 50 -4.43 -8.38 4.18
CA ALA A 50 -3.06 -7.90 4.08
C ALA A 50 -2.35 -7.72 5.43
#